data_AF-X1L0Z1-F1
#
_entry.id   AF-X1L0Z1-F1
#
_cell.length_a   1.000
_cell.length_b   1.000
_cell.length_c   1.000
_cell.angle_alpha   90.00
_cell.angle_beta   90.00
_cell.angle_gamma   90.00
#
_symmetry.space_group_name_H-M   'P 1'
#
loop_
_entity.id
_entity.type
_entity.pdbx_description
1 polymer ?
#
loop_
_entity_poly.entity_id
_entity_poly.type
_entity_poly.pdbx_seq_one_letter_code
_entity_poly.pdbx_strand_id
1 'polypeptide(L)'
;MLFPLLYAIYYQETVINAFILSMAITSLSGLLLWKYFSSKEPIGHKEGFAIAALGWIFAAGFGALPFLFAGTFPSFIDAYFESMSGFTTTG
;
A
#
# COMPACT_ATOMS: atom_id res chain seq x y z
N MET A 1 5.29 3.85 -4.42
CA MET A 1 5.54 2.90 -5.53
C MET A 1 6.28 3.51 -6.73
N LEU A 2 6.31 4.84 -6.92
CA LEU A 2 6.98 5.45 -8.08
C LEU A 2 8.50 5.19 -8.13
N PHE A 3 9.19 5.35 -6.99
CA PHE A 3 10.64 5.15 -6.91
C PHE A 3 11.11 3.74 -7.35
N PRO A 4 10.57 2.63 -6.79
CA PRO A 4 10.96 1.29 -7.25
C PRO A 4 10.50 0.99 -8.69
N LEU A 5 9.42 1.60 -9.18
CA LEU A 5 9.02 1.49 -10.59
C LEU A 5 10.08 2.08 -11.53
N LEU A 6 10.60 3.28 -11.21
CA LEU A 6 11.65 3.92 -12.00
C LEU A 6 12.92 3.06 -12.04
N TYR A 7 13.29 2.47 -10.89
CA TYR A 7 14.39 1.53 -10.81
C TYR A 7 14.15 0.30 -11.70
N ALA A 8 12.96 -0.32 -11.62
CA ALA A 8 12.60 -1.47 -12.43
C ALA A 8 12.64 -1.17 -13.94
N ILE A 9 12.21 0.02 -14.36
CA ILE A 9 12.28 0.45 -15.77
C ILE A 9 13.73 0.61 -16.22
N TYR A 10 14.57 1.26 -15.40
CA TYR A 10 15.98 1.49 -15.74
C TYR A 10 16.74 0.16 -15.92
N TYR A 11 16.48 -0.82 -15.05
CA TYR A 11 17.10 -2.15 -15.11
C TYR A 11 16.34 -3.18 -15.97
N GLN A 12 15.25 -2.79 -16.64
CA GLN A 12 14.42 -3.67 -17.48
C GLN A 12 13.90 -4.92 -16.75
N GLU A 13 13.50 -4.74 -15.49
CA GLU A 13 12.96 -5.80 -14.64
C GLU A 13 11.58 -6.26 -15.11
N THR A 14 11.25 -7.53 -14.89
CA THR A 14 9.95 -8.12 -15.29
C THR A 14 8.80 -7.68 -14.38
N VAL A 15 9.11 -7.11 -13.20
CA VAL A 15 8.13 -6.71 -12.17
C VAL A 15 7.48 -5.35 -12.41
N ILE A 16 7.77 -4.67 -13.52
CA ILE A 16 7.20 -3.36 -13.87
C ILE A 16 5.66 -3.38 -13.81
N ASN A 17 5.03 -4.42 -14.35
CA ASN A 17 3.58 -4.57 -14.36
C ASN A 17 2.99 -4.66 -12.94
N ALA A 18 3.67 -5.33 -12.01
CA ALA A 18 3.24 -5.44 -10.62
C ALA A 18 3.20 -4.07 -9.94
N PHE A 19 4.22 -3.22 -10.16
CA PHE A 19 4.24 -1.86 -9.62
C PHE A 19 3.19 -0.95 -10.25
N ILE A 20 2.98 -1.03 -11.57
CA ILE A 20 1.97 -0.21 -12.27
C ILE A 20 0.56 -0.56 -11.76
N LEU A 21 0.23 -1.84 -11.70
CA LEU A 21 -1.09 -2.30 -11.24
C LEU A 21 -1.32 -1.93 -9.77
N SER A 22 -0.33 -2.15 -8.92
CA SER A 22 -0.41 -1.77 -7.50
C SER A 22 -0.62 -0.27 -7.32
N MET A 23 0.13 0.55 -8.06
CA MET A 23 -0.01 2.01 -8.02
C MET A 23 -1.39 2.46 -8.48
N ALA A 24 -1.91 1.89 -9.57
CA ALA A 24 -3.24 2.21 -10.07
C ALA A 24 -4.32 1.87 -9.04
N ILE A 25 -4.26 0.69 -8.41
CA ILE A 25 -5.21 0.28 -7.37
C ILE A 25 -5.12 1.22 -6.16
N THR A 26 -3.92 1.43 -5.59
CA THR A 26 -3.75 2.28 -4.40
C THR A 26 -4.21 3.71 -4.66
N SER A 27 -3.84 4.30 -5.80
CA SER A 27 -4.25 5.66 -6.15
C SER A 27 -5.75 5.76 -6.42
N LEU A 28 -6.35 4.80 -7.13
CA LEU A 28 -7.78 4.80 -7.40
C LEU A 28 -8.59 4.63 -6.10
N SER A 29 -8.21 3.68 -5.23
CA SER A 29 -8.83 3.48 -3.93
C SER A 29 -8.75 4.75 -3.08
N GLY A 30 -7.58 5.37 -2.99
CA GLY A 30 -7.40 6.63 -2.26
C GLY A 30 -8.26 7.77 -2.82
N LEU A 31 -8.31 7.93 -4.14
CA LEU A 31 -9.12 8.97 -4.80
C LEU A 31 -10.62 8.75 -4.59
N LEU A 32 -11.10 7.51 -4.66
CA LEU A 32 -12.51 7.18 -4.42
C LEU A 32 -12.87 7.45 -2.96
N LEU A 33 -12.05 7.00 -2.01
CA LEU A 33 -12.28 7.25 -0.59
C LEU A 33 -12.30 8.76 -0.29
N TRP A 34 -11.33 9.50 -0.83
CA TRP A 34 -11.29 10.95 -0.66
C TRP A 34 -12.52 11.65 -1.27
N LYS A 35 -12.90 11.28 -2.49
CA LYS A 35 -14.04 11.90 -3.19
C LYS A 35 -15.38 11.70 -2.47
N TYR A 36 -15.61 10.50 -1.93
CA TYR A 36 -16.91 10.16 -1.33
C TYR A 36 -16.99 10.38 0.19
N PHE A 37 -15.86 10.37 0.90
CA PHE A 37 -15.84 10.39 2.36
C PHE A 37 -15.04 11.57 2.96
N SER A 38 -14.69 12.58 2.15
CA SER A 38 -14.06 13.79 2.70
C SER A 38 -15.04 14.56 3.59
N SER A 39 -14.62 14.80 4.83
CA SER A 39 -15.32 15.64 5.81
C SER A 39 -14.41 16.78 6.27
N LYS A 40 -15.01 17.91 6.65
CA LYS A 40 -14.32 19.06 7.26
C LYS A 40 -14.49 19.14 8.77
N GLU A 41 -15.20 18.18 9.35
CA GLU A 41 -15.40 18.11 10.80
C GLU A 41 -14.06 17.94 11.52
N PRO A 42 -13.88 18.57 12.70
CA PRO A 42 -12.66 18.42 13.48
C PRO A 42 -12.47 16.96 13.90
N ILE A 43 -11.23 16.48 13.81
CA ILE A 43 -10.87 15.12 14.21
C ILE A 43 -10.80 15.06 15.73
N GLY A 44 -11.67 14.26 16.34
CA GLY A 44 -11.63 13.98 17.77
C GLY A 44 -10.62 12.89 18.13
N HIS A 45 -10.51 12.60 19.43
CA HIS A 45 -9.55 11.61 19.93
C HIS A 45 -9.87 10.19 19.44
N LYS A 46 -11.15 9.81 19.41
CA LYS A 46 -11.60 8.48 18.96
C LYS A 46 -11.28 8.27 17.48
N GLU A 47 -11.53 9.29 16.67
CA GLU A 47 -11.22 9.32 15.25
C GLU A 47 -9.72 9.23 15.02
N GLY A 48 -8.91 9.95 15.82
CA GLY A 48 -7.44 9.87 15.78
C GLY A 48 -6.92 8.46 16.03
N PHE A 49 -7.43 7.76 17.05
CA PHE A 49 -7.07 6.35 17.29
C PHE A 49 -7.45 5.44 16.12
N ALA A 50 -8.65 5.62 15.56
CA ALA A 50 -9.09 4.84 14.41
C ALA A 50 -8.22 5.10 13.18
N ILE A 51 -7.87 6.35 12.90
CA ILE A 51 -6.99 6.74 11.78
C ILE A 51 -5.62 6.10 11.94
N ALA A 52 -5.04 6.11 13.14
CA ALA A 52 -3.74 5.48 13.38
C ALA A 52 -3.79 3.96 13.17
N ALA A 53 -4.77 3.27 13.78
CA ALA A 53 -4.90 1.82 13.68
C ALA A 53 -5.19 1.36 12.24
N LEU A 54 -6.18 1.98 11.59
CA LEU A 54 -6.53 1.67 10.20
C LEU A 54 -5.43 2.09 9.24
N GLY A 55 -4.74 3.20 9.52
CA GLY A 55 -3.63 3.70 8.70
C GLY A 55 -2.53 2.66 8.52
N TRP A 56 -2.12 2.00 9.62
CA TRP A 56 -1.13 0.92 9.54
C TRP A 56 -1.65 -0.31 8.79
N ILE A 57 -2.88 -0.73 9.06
CA ILE A 57 -3.51 -1.88 8.39
C ILE A 57 -3.58 -1.65 6.87
N PHE A 58 -4.07 -0.48 6.45
CA PHE A 58 -4.17 -0.15 5.02
C PHE A 58 -2.81 0.08 4.39
N ALA A 59 -1.86 0.72 5.08
CA ALA A 59 -0.50 0.89 4.57
C ALA A 59 0.13 -0.46 4.26
N ALA A 60 0.09 -1.40 5.19
CA ALA A 60 0.56 -2.77 4.98
C ALA A 60 -0.18 -3.48 3.86
N GLY A 61 -1.51 -3.39 3.83
CA GLY A 61 -2.34 -4.01 2.79
C GLY A 61 -2.01 -3.52 1.38
N PHE A 62 -1.92 -2.20 1.18
CA PHE A 62 -1.55 -1.63 -0.12
C PHE A 62 -0.07 -1.87 -0.46
N GLY A 63 0.83 -1.85 0.53
CA GLY A 63 2.25 -2.16 0.34
C GLY A 63 2.52 -3.61 -0.05
N ALA A 64 1.61 -4.54 0.28
CA ALA A 64 1.71 -5.95 -0.09
C ALA A 64 1.37 -6.23 -1.56
N LEU A 65 0.60 -5.35 -2.21
CA LEU A 65 0.17 -5.52 -3.60
C LEU A 65 1.32 -5.78 -4.60
N PRO A 66 2.44 -5.03 -4.60
CA PRO A 66 3.53 -5.28 -5.53
C PRO A 66 4.15 -6.66 -5.32
N PHE A 67 4.29 -7.12 -4.07
CA PHE A 67 4.78 -8.47 -3.78
C PHE A 67 3.81 -9.56 -4.26
N LEU A 68 2.51 -9.34 -4.06
CA LEU A 68 1.46 -10.25 -4.50
C LEU A 68 1.44 -10.39 -6.02
N PHE A 69 1.45 -9.27 -6.75
CA PHE A 69 1.40 -9.29 -8.23
C PHE A 69 2.72 -9.69 -8.87
N ALA A 70 3.86 -9.44 -8.21
CA ALA A 70 5.15 -9.95 -8.66
C ALA A 70 5.32 -11.46 -8.40
N GLY A 71 4.44 -12.08 -7.60
CA GLY A 71 4.56 -13.48 -7.21
C GLY A 71 5.77 -13.74 -6.32
N THR A 72 6.24 -12.74 -5.57
CA THR A 72 7.43 -12.84 -4.71
C THR A 72 7.23 -13.83 -3.56
N PHE A 73 6.00 -13.93 -3.05
CA PHE A 73 5.62 -14.82 -1.96
C PHE A 73 4.57 -15.85 -2.38
N PRO A 74 4.56 -17.04 -1.74
CA PRO A 74 3.63 -18.11 -2.09
C PRO A 74 2.19 -17.83 -1.62
N SER A 75 2.00 -16.95 -0.64
CA SER A 75 0.67 -16.59 -0.14
C SER A 75 0.52 -15.07 0.08
N PHE A 76 -0.72 -14.60 0.07
CA PHE A 76 -1.05 -13.22 0.43
C PHE A 76 -0.65 -12.88 1.87
N ILE A 77 -0.76 -13.85 2.79
CA ILE A 77 -0.43 -13.63 4.21
C ILE A 77 1.06 -13.35 4.37
N ASP A 78 1.92 -14.04 3.64
CA ASP A 78 3.36 -13.80 3.67
C ASP A 78 3.71 -12.41 3.10
N ALA A 79 3.09 -12.02 1.97
CA ALA A 79 3.26 -10.70 1.39
C ALA A 79 2.77 -9.57 2.32
N TYR A 80 1.65 -9.78 3.01
CA TYR A 80 1.12 -8.84 3.99
C TYR A 80 2.02 -8.76 5.22
N PHE A 81 2.51 -9.90 5.72
CA PHE A 81 3.43 -9.96 6.85
C PHE A 81 4.70 -9.18 6.55
N GLU A 82 5.34 -9.43 5.40
CA GLU A 82 6.55 -8.72 4.98
C GLU A 82 6.30 -7.21 4.86
N SER A 83 5.21 -6.82 4.21
CA SER A 83 4.83 -5.40 4.07
C SER A 83 4.63 -4.73 5.43
N MET A 84 3.90 -5.37 6.33
CA MET A 84 3.67 -4.86 7.69
C MET A 84 4.99 -4.74 8.45
N SER A 85 5.83 -5.78 8.40
CA SER A 85 7.14 -5.82 9.05
C SER A 85 8.04 -4.68 8.58
N GLY A 86 8.09 -4.43 7.27
CA GLY A 86 8.84 -3.33 6.68
C GLY A 86 8.32 -1.95 7.11
N PHE A 87 7.00 -1.73 7.12
CA PHE A 87 6.42 -0.45 7.57
C PHE A 87 6.63 -0.18 9.05
N THR A 88 6.57 -1.21 9.89
CA THR A 88 6.80 -1.08 11.33
C THR A 88 8.26 -1.23 11.74
N THR A 89 9.18 -1.34 10.77
CA THR A 89 10.63 -1.50 11.00
C THR A 89 10.97 -2.71 11.87
N THR A 90 10.17 -3.78 11.78
CA THR A 90 10.39 -5.03 12.52
C THR A 90 11.50 -5.86 11.86
N GLY A 91 11.51 -5.93 10.53
CA GLY A 91 12.44 -6.73 9.72
C GLY A 91 11.77 -7.32 8.49
#